data_AF-A0AAT9HTA6-F1
#
_entry.id   AF-A0AAT9HTA6-F1
#
_cell.length_a   1.000
_cell.length_b   1.000
_cell.length_c   1.000
_cell.angle_alpha   90.00
_cell.angle_beta   90.00
_cell.angle_gamma   90.00
#
_symmetry.space_group_name_H-M   'P 1'
#
loop_
_entity.id
_entity.type
_entity.pdbx_description
1 polymer ?
#
loop_
_entity_poly.entity_id
_entity_poly.type
_entity_poly.pdbx_seq_one_letter_code
_entity_poly.pdbx_strand_id
1 'polypeptide(L)' 'MESVMAGQHPVEIDTSRPHPARMYDWYLGGKDNDPADEAMGRQMPALDPRVPVMARVSRG' A
#
# COMPACT_ATOMS: atom_id res chain seq x y z
N MET A 1 13.98 29.48 -25.66
CA MET A 1 13.70 29.08 -24.27
C MET A 1 12.65 27.98 -24.34
N GLU A 2 13.08 26.73 -24.52
CA GLU A 2 12.16 25.59 -24.56
C GLU A 2 12.17 24.92 -23.19
N SER A 3 10.99 24.87 -22.58
CA SER A 3 10.73 24.20 -21.31
C SER A 3 10.96 22.70 -21.47
N VAL A 4 11.92 22.15 -20.75
CA VAL A 4 12.04 20.71 -20.56
C VAL A 4 10.93 20.24 -19.62
N MET A 5 9.81 19.82 -20.19
CA MET A 5 8.87 18.96 -19.47
C MET A 5 9.54 17.59 -19.33
N ALA A 6 10.21 17.37 -18.20
CA ALA A 6 10.75 16.06 -17.87
C ALA A 6 9.60 15.05 -17.85
N GLY A 7 9.54 14.20 -18.88
CA GLY A 7 8.62 13.07 -18.92
C GLY A 7 8.88 12.20 -17.70
N GLN A 8 7.87 12.04 -16.86
CA GLN A 8 7.89 11.07 -15.78
C GLN A 8 7.95 9.69 -16.42
N HIS A 9 9.14 9.11 -16.51
CA HIS A 9 9.25 7.67 -16.77
C HIS A 9 8.46 6.94 -15.68
N PRO A 10 7.58 5.98 -16.02
CA PRO A 10 6.93 5.16 -15.01
C PRO A 10 8.02 4.53 -14.15
N VAL A 11 8.05 4.87 -12.86
CA VAL A 11 8.90 4.17 -11.91
C VAL A 11 8.34 2.76 -11.83
N GLU A 12 9.13 1.78 -12.28
CA GLU A 12 8.77 0.38 -12.08
C GLU A 12 8.72 0.13 -10.57
N ILE A 13 7.53 -0.23 -10.10
CA ILE A 13 7.30 -0.59 -8.70
C ILE A 13 7.49 -2.10 -8.58
N ASP A 14 8.38 -2.52 -7.69
CA ASP A 14 8.53 -3.93 -7.33
C ASP A 14 7.31 -4.38 -6.50
N THR A 15 6.37 -5.03 -7.16
CA THR A 15 5.13 -5.56 -6.57
C THR A 15 5.34 -6.85 -5.79
N SER A 16 6.54 -7.44 -5.82
CA SER A 16 6.87 -8.61 -5.01
C SER A 16 7.15 -8.27 -3.54
N ARG A 17 7.39 -6.98 -3.24
CA ARG A 17 7.67 -6.48 -1.89
C ARG A 17 6.45 -5.74 -1.34
N PRO A 18 6.03 -6.03 -0.11
CA PRO A 18 4.88 -5.34 0.48
C PRO A 18 5.20 -3.85 0.69
N HIS A 19 4.21 -3.00 0.41
CA HIS A 19 4.28 -1.56 0.58
C HIS A 19 3.22 -1.09 1.60
N PRO A 20 3.59 -0.30 2.63
CA PRO A 20 2.66 0.07 3.71
C PRO A 20 1.35 0.72 3.24
N ALA A 21 1.41 1.59 2.23
CA ALA A 21 0.21 2.25 1.70
C ALA A 21 -0.76 1.27 1.00
N ARG A 22 -0.24 0.25 0.29
CA ARG A 22 -1.06 -0.76 -0.38
C ARG A 22 -1.64 -1.76 0.63
N MET A 23 -0.88 -2.11 1.66
CA MET A 23 -1.41 -2.86 2.81
C MET A 23 -2.55 -2.09 3.51
N TYR A 24 -2.41 -0.77 3.66
CA TYR A 24 -3.46 0.09 4.23
C TYR A 24 -4.73 0.09 3.37
N ASP A 25 -4.59 0.23 2.05
CA ASP A 25 -5.69 0.08 1.10
C ASP A 25 -6.40 -1.28 1.26
N TRP A 26 -5.64 -2.38 1.34
CA TRP A 26 -6.19 -3.71 1.58
C TRP A 26 -6.98 -3.82 2.90
N TYR A 27 -6.46 -3.29 4.02
CA TYR A 27 -7.19 -3.29 5.29
C TYR A 27 -8.53 -2.55 5.22
N LEU A 28 -8.62 -1.54 4.34
CA LEU A 28 -9.83 -0.78 4.07
C LEU A 28 -10.77 -1.44 3.05
N GLY A 29 -10.39 -2.59 2.50
CA GLY A 29 -11.15 -3.28 1.45
C GLY A 29 -11.04 -2.62 0.07
N GLY A 30 -9.99 -1.82 -0.13
CA GLY A 30 -9.62 -1.31 -1.44
C GLY A 30 -9.01 -2.40 -2.34
N LYS A 31 -8.67 -2.02 -3.57
CA LYS A 31 -8.19 -2.93 -4.62
C LYS A 31 -6.82 -2.55 -5.17
N ASP A 32 -6.24 -1.46 -4.66
CA ASP A 32 -4.94 -0.93 -5.09
C ASP A 32 -3.82 -1.59 -4.26
N ASN A 33 -3.76 -2.91 -4.34
CA ASN A 33 -2.84 -3.75 -3.60
C ASN A 33 -2.45 -5.00 -4.39
N ASP A 34 -1.27 -5.52 -4.09
CA ASP A 34 -0.69 -6.72 -4.70
C ASP A 34 -0.73 -7.91 -3.72
N PRO A 35 -0.60 -9.16 -4.20
CA PRO A 35 -0.63 -10.35 -3.34
C PRO A 35 0.39 -10.33 -2.19
N ALA A 36 1.54 -9.68 -2.37
CA ALA A 36 2.55 -9.51 -1.33
C ALA A 36 2.04 -8.65 -0.16
N ASP A 37 1.25 -7.62 -0.45
CA ASP A 37 0.64 -6.75 0.56
C ASP A 37 -0.44 -7.49 1.35
N GLU A 38 -1.30 -8.25 0.65
CA GLU A 38 -2.31 -9.08 1.31
C GLU A 38 -1.69 -10.10 2.27
N ALA A 39 -0.64 -10.78 1.82
CA ALA A 39 0.04 -11.81 2.60
C ALA A 39 0.65 -11.22 3.88
N MET A 40 1.34 -10.07 3.77
CA MET A 40 1.87 -9.37 4.93
C MET A 40 0.75 -8.80 5.80
N GLY A 41 -0.31 -8.27 5.19
CA GLY A 41 -1.49 -7.73 5.88
C GLY A 41 -2.20 -8.75 6.75
N ARG A 42 -2.24 -10.02 6.34
CA ARG A 42 -2.78 -11.13 7.14
C ARG A 42 -1.87 -11.54 8.30
N GLN A 43 -0.55 -11.31 8.20
CA GLN A 43 0.42 -11.67 9.23
C GLN A 43 0.52 -10.61 10.35
N MET A 44 0.37 -9.33 10.00
CA MET A 44 0.51 -8.22 10.94
C MET A 44 -0.35 -8.30 12.22
N PRO A 45 -1.60 -8.80 12.21
CA PRO A 45 -2.37 -8.97 13.45
C PRO A 45 -1.71 -9.87 14.49
N ALA A 46 -0.83 -10.78 14.07
CA ALA A 46 -0.04 -11.60 15.00
C ALA A 46 1.07 -10.81 15.70
N LEU A 47 1.51 -9.70 15.12
CA LEU A 47 2.53 -8.80 15.66
C LEU A 47 1.90 -7.64 16.46
N ASP A 48 0.84 -7.04 15.92
CA ASP A 48 0.02 -6.03 16.60
C ASP A 48 -1.46 -6.17 16.18
N PRO A 49 -2.32 -6.69 17.09
CA PRO A 49 -3.74 -6.88 16.81
C PRO A 49 -4.51 -5.58 16.47
N ARG A 50 -3.95 -4.40 16.77
CA ARG A 50 -4.62 -3.11 16.55
C ARG A 50 -4.51 -2.61 15.12
N VAL A 51 -3.57 -3.13 14.33
CA VAL A 51 -3.27 -2.63 12.98
C VAL A 51 -4.51 -2.55 12.06
N PRO A 52 -5.37 -3.59 11.95
CA PRO A 52 -6.56 -3.51 11.10
C PRO A 52 -7.63 -2.53 11.62
N VAL A 53 -7.69 -2.34 12.94
CA VAL A 53 -8.64 -1.43 13.58
C VAL A 53 -8.21 0.01 13.34
N MET A 54 -6.92 0.31 13.56
CA MET A 54 -6.35 1.63 13.33
C MET A 54 -6.50 2.07 11.87
N ALA A 55 -6.29 1.16 10.92
CA ALA A 55 -6.52 1.47 9.51
C ALA A 55 -7.94 1.95 9.24
N ARG A 56 -8.95 1.27 9.82
CA ARG A 56 -10.37 1.63 9.63
C ARG A 56 -10.77 2.93 10.32
N VAL A 57 -10.21 3.22 11.49
CA VAL A 57 -10.50 4.45 12.26
C VAL A 57 -9.99 5.69 11.53
N SER A 58 -8.86 5.58 10.82
CA SER A 58 -8.28 6.67 10.03
C SER A 58 -9.04 6.99 8.72
N ARG A 59 -10.27 6.47 8.54
CA ARG A 59 -11.13 6.74 7.38
C ARG A 59 -12.20 7.82 7.63
N GLY A 60 -12.04 8.62 8.70
CA GLY A 60 -12.91 9.76 9.05
C GLY A 60 -12.52 11.03 8.32
#